data_AF-A0A9P7KYQ0-F1
#
_entry.id   AF-A0A9P7KYQ0-F1
#
_cell.length_a   1.000
_cell.length_b   1.000
_cell.length_c   1.000
_cell.angle_alpha   90.00
_cell.angle_beta   90.00
_cell.angle_gamma   90.00
#
_symmetry.space_group_name_H-M   'P 1'
#
loop_
_entity.id
_entity.type
_entity.pdbx_description
1 polymer ?
#
loop_
_entity_poly.entity_id
_entity_poly.type
_entity_poly.pdbx_seq_one_letter_code
_entity_poly.pdbx_strand_id
1 'polypeptide(L)'
;MQMRLSEHAAVKRARQMHWVHHAGDEFLAANPCFIPALQDILDSVQNARSSDDICADAAAAVNSTDVFSKFPQEIKLEILLRLDSWDIANLRLLSRTFRHLPQSLFYHLTVRELPWLYEAWSSDPLSFFATTTAAEQRRLGKPLYDIQVELCKRRRYDDGSEEDAAEIARLASLKVKLEEKQRQSYKTTPVRMLDRRRTNWTQLRGELSRRWGELPGLRNRRRIWNSCQEILDRPYMIAY
;
A
#
# COMPACT_ATOMS: atom_id res chain seq x y z
N MET A 1 -8.52 -26.60 17.12
CA MET A 1 -8.99 -26.42 15.74
C MET A 1 -8.14 -25.34 15.08
N GLN A 2 -7.30 -25.68 14.10
CA GLN A 2 -6.31 -24.77 13.54
C GLN A 2 -6.94 -23.95 12.40
N MET A 3 -7.41 -22.73 12.70
CA MET A 3 -8.06 -21.86 11.71
C MET A 3 -7.03 -21.25 10.75
N ARG A 4 -6.92 -21.84 9.55
CA ARG A 4 -6.11 -21.33 8.45
C ARG A 4 -6.62 -19.95 8.00
N LEU A 5 -5.68 -19.06 7.64
CA LEU A 5 -5.98 -17.80 6.95
C LEU A 5 -6.77 -18.07 5.67
N SER A 6 -7.71 -17.17 5.35
CA SER A 6 -8.37 -17.15 4.05
C SER A 6 -7.35 -16.75 2.98
N GLU A 7 -6.51 -17.70 2.59
CA GLU A 7 -5.47 -17.48 1.59
C GLU A 7 -6.12 -17.18 0.23
N HIS A 8 -5.61 -16.14 -0.44
CA HIS A 8 -6.04 -15.75 -1.78
C HIS A 8 -5.93 -16.93 -2.76
N ALA A 9 -6.94 -17.13 -3.62
CA ALA A 9 -7.00 -18.30 -4.51
C ALA A 9 -5.74 -18.51 -5.36
N ALA A 10 -5.17 -17.42 -5.90
CA ALA A 10 -3.89 -17.43 -6.62
C ALA A 10 -2.73 -18.01 -5.79
N VAL A 11 -2.64 -17.67 -4.50
CA VAL A 11 -1.61 -18.20 -3.59
C VAL A 11 -1.80 -19.69 -3.37
N LYS A 12 -3.05 -20.13 -3.14
CA LYS A 12 -3.38 -21.55 -2.97
C LYS A 12 -2.99 -22.37 -4.20
N ARG A 13 -3.25 -21.86 -5.41
CA ARG A 13 -2.88 -22.52 -6.68
C ARG A 13 -1.38 -22.55 -6.93
N ALA A 14 -0.66 -21.50 -6.53
CA ALA A 14 0.79 -21.42 -6.72
C ALA A 14 1.57 -22.29 -5.72
N ARG A 15 0.94 -22.69 -4.60
CA ARG A 15 1.55 -23.44 -3.50
C ARG A 15 1.68 -24.94 -3.82
N GLN A 16 2.75 -25.30 -4.50
CA GLN A 16 3.21 -26.69 -4.68
C GLN A 16 4.56 -26.88 -3.97
N MET A 17 5.26 -28.00 -4.20
CA MET A 17 6.63 -28.21 -3.69
C MET A 17 7.59 -27.08 -4.13
N HIS A 18 7.36 -26.52 -5.31
CA HIS A 18 7.94 -25.26 -5.78
C HIS A 18 6.81 -24.27 -6.08
N TRP A 19 7.09 -22.97 -6.06
CA TRP A 19 6.13 -21.97 -6.49
C TRP A 19 5.85 -22.14 -7.98
N VAL A 20 4.60 -22.43 -8.34
CA VAL A 20 4.18 -22.53 -9.75
C VAL A 20 3.58 -21.21 -10.18
N HIS A 21 4.09 -20.67 -11.28
CA HIS A 21 3.57 -19.46 -11.90
C HIS A 21 2.43 -19.80 -12.87
N HIS A 22 1.30 -19.14 -12.69
CA HIS A 22 0.12 -19.27 -13.57
C HIS A 22 -0.11 -17.94 -14.29
N ALA A 23 -0.54 -18.00 -15.55
CA ALA A 23 -0.91 -16.80 -16.30
C ALA A 23 -2.06 -16.05 -15.58
N GLY A 24 -1.93 -14.72 -15.45
CA GLY A 24 -2.86 -13.86 -14.70
C GLY A 24 -2.52 -13.68 -13.21
N ASP A 25 -1.62 -14.50 -12.66
CA ASP A 25 -1.13 -14.45 -11.28
C ASP A 25 0.23 -13.74 -11.14
N GLU A 26 0.68 -13.02 -12.18
CA GLU A 26 1.97 -12.30 -12.20
C GLU A 26 2.07 -11.27 -11.08
N PHE A 27 0.93 -10.73 -10.65
CA PHE A 27 0.84 -9.82 -9.52
C PHE A 27 1.40 -10.41 -8.21
N LEU A 28 1.47 -11.73 -8.05
CA LEU A 28 2.07 -12.35 -6.86
C LEU A 28 3.57 -12.06 -6.74
N ALA A 29 4.27 -11.93 -7.88
CA ALA A 29 5.69 -11.63 -7.95
C ALA A 29 5.98 -10.14 -8.16
N ALA A 30 4.96 -9.33 -8.44
CA ALA A 30 5.11 -7.90 -8.68
C ALA A 30 5.48 -7.16 -7.39
N ASN A 31 6.42 -6.21 -7.50
CA ASN A 31 6.79 -5.36 -6.39
C ASN A 31 5.58 -4.49 -5.95
N PRO A 32 5.14 -4.55 -4.69
CA PRO A 32 4.00 -3.78 -4.23
C PRO A 32 4.31 -2.29 -4.06
N CYS A 33 5.58 -1.90 -3.93
CA CYS A 33 5.99 -0.52 -3.66
C CYS A 33 6.41 0.21 -4.94
N PHE A 34 7.16 -0.45 -5.84
CA PHE A 34 7.58 0.12 -7.12
C PHE A 34 6.62 -0.29 -8.24
N ILE A 35 5.71 0.63 -8.61
CA ILE A 35 4.64 0.40 -9.59
C ILE A 35 4.82 1.40 -10.75
N PRO A 36 5.48 1.01 -11.86
CA PRO A 36 5.84 1.96 -12.93
C PRO A 36 4.66 2.75 -13.50
N ALA A 37 3.60 2.06 -13.92
CA ALA A 37 2.41 2.67 -14.53
C ALA A 37 1.54 3.50 -13.56
N LEU A 38 1.80 3.43 -12.25
CA LEU A 38 1.04 4.21 -11.27
C LEU A 38 1.43 5.69 -11.34
N GLN A 39 2.72 6.01 -11.57
CA GLN A 39 3.17 7.41 -11.57
C GLN A 39 2.49 8.23 -12.66
N ASP A 40 2.32 7.66 -13.86
CA ASP A 40 1.60 8.32 -14.96
C ASP A 40 0.16 8.70 -14.56
N ILE A 41 -0.52 7.82 -13.81
CA ILE A 41 -1.86 8.10 -13.28
C ILE A 41 -1.81 9.24 -12.27
N LEU A 42 -0.86 9.20 -11.33
CA LEU A 42 -0.70 10.24 -10.32
C LEU A 42 -0.38 11.61 -10.95
N ASP A 43 0.45 11.65 -11.98
CA ASP A 43 0.76 12.88 -12.71
C ASP A 43 -0.46 13.45 -13.44
N SER A 44 -1.28 12.58 -14.03
CA SER A 44 -2.47 13.01 -14.77
C SER A 44 -3.53 13.71 -13.90
N VAL A 45 -3.52 13.48 -12.59
CA VAL A 45 -4.54 14.00 -11.65
C VAL A 45 -4.09 15.24 -10.86
N GLN A 46 -2.82 15.65 -10.98
CA GLN A 46 -2.24 16.74 -10.16
C GLN A 46 -2.41 18.17 -10.72
N ASN A 47 -3.21 18.36 -11.77
CA ASN A 47 -3.33 19.66 -12.45
C ASN A 47 -4.77 20.21 -12.54
N ALA A 48 -5.70 19.69 -11.76
CA ALA A 48 -7.04 20.26 -11.72
C ALA A 48 -7.02 21.52 -10.83
N ARG A 49 -7.20 22.70 -11.44
CA ARG A 49 -7.78 23.84 -10.73
C ARG A 49 -9.16 23.37 -10.24
N SER A 50 -9.25 22.92 -9.00
CA SER A 50 -10.53 22.54 -8.40
C SER A 50 -11.29 23.83 -8.09
N SER A 51 -11.94 24.38 -9.12
CA SER A 51 -12.83 25.54 -8.94
C SER A 51 -13.97 25.21 -7.99
N ASP A 52 -14.40 23.95 -7.92
CA ASP A 52 -15.70 23.65 -7.33
C ASP A 52 -15.59 22.60 -6.22
N ASP A 53 -15.12 23.05 -5.05
CA ASP A 53 -15.55 22.44 -3.76
C ASP A 53 -16.97 22.91 -3.38
N ILE A 54 -17.52 23.83 -4.16
CA ILE A 54 -18.89 24.27 -4.07
C ILE A 54 -19.70 23.21 -4.84
N CYS A 55 -20.59 22.49 -4.16
CA CYS A 55 -21.85 22.11 -4.81
C CYS A 55 -22.44 23.43 -5.28
N ALA A 56 -22.01 23.92 -6.45
CA ALA A 56 -22.62 25.08 -7.06
C ALA A 56 -24.07 24.68 -7.15
N ASP A 57 -24.89 25.33 -6.32
CA ASP A 57 -26.31 25.06 -6.22
C ASP A 57 -26.78 24.98 -7.66
N ALA A 58 -27.07 23.77 -8.13
CA ALA A 58 -27.82 23.59 -9.34
C ALA A 58 -29.15 24.23 -8.98
N ALA A 59 -29.25 25.52 -9.35
CA ALA A 59 -30.11 26.54 -8.78
C ALA A 59 -31.31 25.87 -8.14
N ALA A 60 -31.35 25.89 -6.79
CA ALA A 60 -32.37 25.24 -5.99
C ALA A 60 -33.69 25.31 -6.74
N ALA A 61 -34.07 24.19 -7.38
CA ALA A 61 -35.22 24.21 -8.26
C ALA A 61 -36.37 24.64 -7.35
N VAL A 62 -36.93 25.82 -7.61
CA VAL A 62 -37.87 26.53 -6.74
C VAL A 62 -39.09 25.64 -6.38
N ASN A 63 -39.27 24.53 -7.11
CA ASN A 63 -40.30 23.52 -6.91
C ASN A 63 -39.75 22.07 -6.84
N SER A 64 -38.60 21.85 -6.19
CA SER A 64 -38.08 20.49 -6.00
C SER A 64 -38.99 19.68 -5.06
N THR A 65 -39.60 18.60 -5.56
CA THR A 65 -40.35 17.62 -4.75
C THR A 65 -39.43 16.75 -3.89
N ASP A 66 -38.12 16.89 -4.03
CA ASP A 66 -37.12 16.11 -3.31
C ASP A 66 -37.01 16.61 -1.86
N VAL A 67 -37.18 15.70 -0.90
CA VAL A 67 -37.07 16.03 0.53
C VAL A 67 -35.62 16.43 0.86
N PHE A 68 -34.63 15.85 0.18
CA PHE A 68 -33.22 16.13 0.44
C PHE A 68 -32.79 17.52 0.02
N SER A 69 -33.49 18.17 -0.92
CA SER A 69 -33.12 19.54 -1.33
C SER A 69 -33.34 20.56 -0.20
N LYS A 70 -34.19 20.25 0.79
CA LYS A 70 -34.46 21.10 1.96
C LYS A 70 -33.34 21.08 3.00
N PHE A 71 -32.43 20.11 2.93
CA PHE A 71 -31.34 20.02 3.89
C PHE A 71 -30.22 21.03 3.59
N PRO A 72 -29.54 21.56 4.63
CA PRO A 72 -28.28 22.27 4.47
C PRO A 72 -27.22 21.41 3.79
N GLN A 73 -26.24 22.05 3.17
CA GLN A 73 -25.19 21.36 2.42
C GLN A 73 -24.34 20.45 3.33
N GLU A 74 -24.14 20.83 4.58
CA GLU A 74 -23.39 20.08 5.59
C GLU A 74 -24.06 18.74 5.90
N ILE A 75 -25.39 18.72 5.99
CA ILE A 75 -26.17 17.50 6.25
C ILE A 75 -26.14 16.58 5.03
N LYS A 76 -26.27 17.14 3.82
CA LYS A 76 -26.13 16.38 2.57
C LYS A 76 -24.75 15.73 2.48
N LEU A 77 -23.70 16.45 2.85
CA LEU A 77 -22.32 15.96 2.89
C LEU A 77 -22.13 14.85 3.92
N GLU A 78 -22.64 15.00 5.14
CA GLU A 78 -22.54 13.94 6.14
C GLU A 78 -23.27 12.66 5.69
N ILE A 79 -24.47 12.77 5.12
CA ILE A 79 -25.15 11.61 4.53
C ILE A 79 -24.23 10.91 3.52
N LEU A 80 -23.63 11.66 2.59
CA LEU A 80 -22.72 11.11 1.59
C LEU A 80 -21.48 10.45 2.20
N LEU A 81 -20.90 11.01 3.27
CA LEU A 81 -19.70 10.47 3.92
C LEU A 81 -19.94 9.14 4.63
N ARG A 82 -21.19 8.85 5.02
CA ARG A 82 -21.58 7.59 5.67
C ARG A 82 -21.83 6.45 4.69
N LEU A 83 -22.13 6.77 3.43
CA LEU A 83 -22.49 5.79 2.40
C LEU A 83 -21.26 5.27 1.67
N ASP A 84 -21.35 4.05 1.14
CA ASP A 84 -20.37 3.50 0.21
C ASP A 84 -20.59 3.99 -1.23
N SER A 85 -19.61 3.76 -2.10
CA SER A 85 -19.71 4.22 -3.50
C SER A 85 -20.90 3.61 -4.26
N TRP A 86 -21.40 2.44 -3.84
CA TRP A 86 -22.53 1.78 -4.46
C TRP A 86 -23.85 2.43 -4.03
N ASP A 87 -24.02 2.65 -2.73
CA ASP A 87 -25.16 3.36 -2.15
C ASP A 87 -25.24 4.80 -2.65
N ILE A 88 -24.10 5.49 -2.80
CA ILE A 88 -24.04 6.82 -3.40
C ILE A 88 -24.52 6.78 -4.85
N ALA A 89 -24.13 5.77 -5.63
CA ALA A 89 -24.60 5.62 -7.01
C ALA A 89 -26.12 5.43 -7.06
N ASN A 90 -26.68 4.59 -6.20
CA ASN A 90 -28.12 4.40 -6.09
C ASN A 90 -28.85 5.68 -5.64
N LEU A 91 -28.31 6.38 -4.65
CA LEU A 91 -28.85 7.64 -4.15
C LEU A 91 -28.93 8.70 -5.25
N ARG A 92 -27.93 8.75 -6.15
CA ARG A 92 -27.92 9.64 -7.32
C ARG A 92 -29.00 9.34 -8.34
N LEU A 93 -29.42 8.08 -8.45
CA LEU A 93 -30.52 7.67 -9.31
C LEU A 93 -31.88 8.08 -8.70
N LEU A 94 -31.99 8.05 -7.37
CA LEU A 94 -33.22 8.34 -6.63
C LEU A 94 -33.45 9.84 -6.40
N SER A 95 -32.39 10.60 -6.14
CA SER A 95 -32.46 12.01 -5.74
C SER A 95 -31.54 12.86 -6.58
N ARG A 96 -32.13 13.91 -7.19
CA ARG A 96 -31.39 14.85 -8.03
C ARG A 96 -30.43 15.71 -7.21
N THR A 97 -30.73 15.89 -5.93
CA THR A 97 -29.92 16.65 -4.96
C THR A 97 -28.47 16.15 -4.89
N PHE A 98 -28.24 14.84 -5.10
CA PHE A 98 -26.90 14.24 -4.97
C PHE A 98 -26.17 14.05 -6.30
N ARG A 99 -26.66 14.59 -7.42
CA ARG A 99 -26.03 14.39 -8.74
C ARG A 99 -24.62 14.96 -8.83
N HIS A 100 -24.42 16.13 -8.22
CA HIS A 100 -23.13 16.79 -8.10
C HIS A 100 -22.46 16.36 -6.79
N LEU A 101 -21.25 15.81 -6.90
CA LEU A 101 -20.50 15.30 -5.77
C LEU A 101 -19.18 16.08 -5.63
N PRO A 102 -18.81 16.54 -4.43
CA PRO A 102 -17.59 17.30 -4.23
C PRO A 102 -16.35 16.40 -4.22
N GLN A 103 -15.18 16.97 -4.56
CA GLN A 103 -13.90 16.23 -4.55
C GLN A 103 -13.52 15.72 -3.16
N SER A 104 -13.89 16.45 -2.11
CA SER A 104 -13.69 16.06 -0.72
C SER A 104 -14.34 14.72 -0.36
N LEU A 105 -15.51 14.41 -0.95
CA LEU A 105 -16.16 13.11 -0.82
C LEU A 105 -15.30 12.01 -1.47
N PHE A 106 -14.85 12.23 -2.71
CA PHE A 106 -14.06 11.23 -3.42
C PHE A 106 -12.71 10.95 -2.77
N TYR A 107 -12.09 11.96 -2.14
CA TYR A 107 -10.93 11.74 -1.27
C TYR A 107 -11.28 10.77 -0.13
N HIS A 108 -12.35 11.06 0.61
CA HIS A 108 -12.78 10.23 1.74
C HIS A 108 -13.08 8.79 1.32
N LEU A 109 -13.80 8.62 0.21
CA LEU A 109 -14.08 7.30 -0.38
C LEU A 109 -12.79 6.60 -0.81
N THR A 110 -11.80 7.32 -1.36
CA THR A 110 -10.51 6.75 -1.77
C THR A 110 -9.76 6.20 -0.56
N VAL A 111 -9.62 6.97 0.51
CA VAL A 111 -8.92 6.51 1.72
C VAL A 111 -9.65 5.33 2.38
N ARG A 112 -10.99 5.37 2.41
CA ARG A 112 -11.81 4.33 3.05
C ARG A 112 -11.88 3.02 2.25
N GLU A 113 -12.08 3.10 0.93
CA GLU A 113 -12.32 1.91 0.08
C GLU A 113 -11.04 1.39 -0.59
N LEU A 114 -10.03 2.25 -0.74
CA LEU A 114 -8.72 1.90 -1.31
C LEU A 114 -7.60 2.18 -0.29
N PRO A 115 -7.66 1.64 0.94
CA PRO A 115 -6.67 1.93 1.98
C PRO A 115 -5.27 1.41 1.63
N TRP A 116 -5.16 0.50 0.67
CA TRP A 116 -3.89 0.06 0.09
C TRP A 116 -3.28 1.08 -0.88
N LEU A 117 -3.96 2.18 -1.23
CA LEU A 117 -3.37 3.28 -2.01
C LEU A 117 -2.63 4.26 -1.08
N TYR A 118 -1.41 3.90 -0.72
CA TYR A 118 -0.60 4.63 0.28
C TYR A 118 -0.36 6.10 -0.11
N GLU A 119 -0.24 6.39 -1.40
CA GLU A 119 -0.02 7.73 -1.93
C GLU A 119 -1.16 8.71 -1.57
N ALA A 120 -2.33 8.20 -1.17
CA ALA A 120 -3.46 9.02 -0.73
C ALA A 120 -3.40 9.43 0.76
N TRP A 121 -2.64 8.75 1.62
CA TRP A 121 -2.73 8.96 3.07
C TRP A 121 -1.44 8.74 3.88
N SER A 122 -0.37 8.17 3.30
CA SER A 122 0.91 7.97 3.97
C SER A 122 2.04 8.71 3.26
N SER A 123 2.86 9.40 4.05
CA SER A 123 4.12 10.03 3.63
C SER A 123 5.34 9.19 4.03
N ASP A 124 5.12 7.99 4.56
CA ASP A 124 6.20 7.14 5.06
C ASP A 124 7.10 6.70 3.91
N PRO A 125 8.42 6.84 4.03
CA PRO A 125 9.30 6.51 2.95
C PRO A 125 9.41 4.99 2.78
N LEU A 126 9.56 4.54 1.53
CA LEU A 126 9.74 3.14 1.21
C LEU A 126 11.09 2.64 1.75
N SER A 127 11.07 1.41 2.26
CA SER A 127 12.28 0.76 2.74
C SER A 127 13.24 0.44 1.60
N PHE A 128 14.53 0.45 1.91
CA PHE A 128 15.60 0.02 1.00
C PHE A 128 15.30 -1.32 0.33
N PHE A 129 14.78 -2.30 1.09
CA PHE A 129 14.51 -3.64 0.59
C PHE A 129 13.38 -3.71 -0.45
N ALA A 130 12.47 -2.73 -0.43
CA ALA A 130 11.38 -2.64 -1.37
C ALA A 130 11.74 -1.90 -2.67
N THR A 131 12.82 -1.10 -2.66
CA THR A 131 13.20 -0.24 -3.81
C THR A 131 14.52 -0.63 -4.46
N THR A 132 15.15 -1.72 -4.02
CA THR A 132 16.43 -2.20 -4.56
C THR A 132 16.33 -3.57 -5.18
N THR A 133 17.24 -3.82 -6.12
CA THR A 133 17.36 -5.11 -6.81
C THR A 133 18.05 -6.13 -5.92
N ALA A 134 17.80 -7.42 -6.19
CA ALA A 134 18.49 -8.50 -5.51
C ALA A 134 20.02 -8.45 -5.67
N ALA A 135 20.52 -7.94 -6.80
CA ALA A 135 21.95 -7.78 -7.06
C ALA A 135 22.58 -6.73 -6.12
N GLU A 136 21.92 -5.59 -5.94
CA GLU A 136 22.39 -4.53 -5.03
C GLU A 136 22.37 -4.99 -3.57
N GLN A 137 21.30 -5.67 -3.16
CA GLN A 137 21.18 -6.25 -1.82
C GLN A 137 22.30 -7.24 -1.53
N ARG A 138 22.58 -8.16 -2.49
CA ARG A 138 23.70 -9.10 -2.37
C ARG A 138 25.04 -8.39 -2.29
N ARG A 139 25.26 -7.35 -3.11
CA ARG A 139 26.51 -6.58 -3.09
C ARG A 139 26.76 -5.94 -1.72
N LEU A 140 25.73 -5.34 -1.11
CA LEU A 140 25.84 -4.75 0.23
C LEU A 140 25.98 -5.81 1.34
N GLY A 141 25.33 -6.97 1.19
CA GLY A 141 25.37 -8.06 2.17
C GLY A 141 26.62 -8.94 2.12
N LYS A 142 27.32 -8.98 0.98
CA LYS A 142 28.45 -9.90 0.76
C LYS A 142 29.55 -9.78 1.83
N PRO A 143 30.06 -8.59 2.20
CA PRO A 143 31.11 -8.51 3.21
C PRO A 143 30.70 -9.06 4.57
N LEU A 144 29.45 -8.80 4.98
CA LEU A 144 28.93 -9.32 6.25
C LEU A 144 28.74 -10.84 6.20
N TYR A 145 28.22 -11.36 5.07
CA TYR A 145 28.07 -12.79 4.83
C TYR A 145 29.42 -13.52 4.89
N ASP A 146 30.44 -13.00 4.21
CA ASP A 146 31.78 -13.61 4.17
C ASP A 146 32.40 -13.71 5.57
N ILE A 147 32.32 -12.64 6.37
CA ILE A 147 32.77 -12.64 7.78
C ILE A 147 31.96 -13.61 8.64
N GLN A 148 30.64 -13.67 8.43
CA GLN A 148 29.79 -14.58 9.20
C GLN A 148 30.08 -16.05 8.88
N VAL A 149 30.37 -16.37 7.62
CA VAL A 149 30.82 -17.71 7.21
C VAL A 149 32.16 -18.06 7.86
N GLU A 150 33.13 -17.14 7.85
CA GLU A 150 34.44 -17.39 8.47
C GLU A 150 34.31 -17.59 9.99
N LEU A 151 33.54 -16.74 10.68
CA LEU A 151 33.23 -16.91 12.09
C LEU A 151 32.60 -18.27 12.40
N CYS A 152 31.63 -18.70 11.58
CA CYS A 152 31.00 -20.00 11.76
C CYS A 152 31.97 -21.17 11.54
N LYS A 153 32.91 -21.05 10.60
CA LYS A 153 33.94 -22.06 10.38
C LYS A 153 34.90 -22.13 11.57
N ARG A 154 35.43 -21.00 12.03
CA ARG A 154 36.35 -20.96 13.18
C ARG A 154 35.71 -21.51 14.44
N ARG A 155 34.49 -21.07 14.78
CA ARG A 155 33.76 -21.63 15.94
C ARG A 155 33.48 -23.14 15.87
N ARG A 156 33.45 -23.73 14.66
CA ARG A 156 33.22 -25.18 14.49
C ARG A 156 34.51 -26.00 14.63
N TYR A 157 35.64 -25.41 14.26
CA TYR A 157 36.96 -26.06 14.27
C TYR A 157 37.90 -25.34 15.26
N ASP A 158 37.33 -24.76 16.32
CA ASP A 158 38.05 -24.06 17.37
C ASP A 158 38.97 -25.07 18.08
N ASP A 159 40.27 -24.81 18.02
CA ASP A 159 41.29 -25.66 18.62
C ASP A 159 41.58 -25.29 20.09
N GLY A 160 40.90 -24.27 20.63
CA GLY A 160 41.06 -23.77 21.98
C GLY A 160 42.34 -22.95 22.19
N SER A 161 43.07 -22.63 21.13
CA SER A 161 44.26 -21.77 21.22
C SER A 161 43.89 -20.32 21.53
N GLU A 162 44.78 -19.61 22.23
CA GLU A 162 44.61 -18.17 22.47
C GLU A 162 44.57 -17.36 21.15
N GLU A 163 45.26 -17.85 20.12
CA GLU A 163 45.29 -17.24 18.79
C GLU A 163 43.93 -17.34 18.08
N ASP A 164 43.29 -18.52 18.06
CA ASP A 164 41.97 -18.67 17.44
C ASP A 164 40.89 -17.93 18.24
N ALA A 165 40.98 -17.95 19.58
CA ALA A 165 40.10 -17.15 20.44
C ALA A 165 40.22 -15.63 20.14
N ALA A 166 41.44 -15.12 19.96
CA ALA A 166 41.67 -13.73 19.58
C ALA A 166 41.14 -13.40 18.18
N GLU A 167 41.30 -14.30 17.20
CA GLU A 167 40.80 -14.10 15.85
C GLU A 167 39.26 -14.17 15.79
N ILE A 168 38.62 -15.07 16.54
CA ILE A 168 37.16 -15.12 16.70
C ILE A 168 36.65 -13.79 17.30
N ALA A 169 37.31 -13.27 18.33
CA ALA A 169 36.96 -11.98 18.92
C ALA A 169 37.13 -10.81 17.95
N ARG A 170 38.20 -10.82 17.12
CA ARG A 170 38.44 -9.83 16.07
C ARG A 170 37.35 -9.86 15.00
N LEU A 171 37.03 -11.04 14.49
CA LEU A 171 36.00 -11.24 13.48
C LEU A 171 34.61 -10.88 14.02
N ALA A 172 34.30 -11.21 15.27
CA ALA A 172 33.04 -10.82 15.92
C ALA A 172 32.93 -9.29 16.03
N SER A 173 34.01 -8.62 16.41
CA SER A 173 34.08 -7.16 16.44
C SER A 173 33.93 -6.53 15.05
N LEU A 174 34.53 -7.14 14.01
CA LEU A 174 34.39 -6.71 12.62
C LEU A 174 32.97 -6.91 12.10
N LYS A 175 32.30 -8.01 12.47
CA LYS A 175 30.90 -8.29 12.14
C LYS A 175 30.00 -7.16 12.62
N VAL A 176 30.11 -6.76 13.89
CA VAL A 176 29.31 -5.67 14.47
C VAL A 176 29.53 -4.36 13.69
N LYS A 177 30.78 -4.00 13.40
CA LYS A 177 31.10 -2.80 12.60
C LYS A 177 30.49 -2.86 11.20
N LEU A 178 30.49 -4.02 10.56
CA LEU A 178 29.89 -4.20 9.23
C LEU A 178 28.35 -4.15 9.27
N GLU A 179 27.72 -4.71 10.30
CA GLU A 179 26.26 -4.61 10.50
C GLU A 179 25.82 -3.15 10.67
N GLU A 180 26.57 -2.36 11.45
CA GLU A 180 26.31 -0.93 11.62
C GLU A 180 26.49 -0.17 10.29
N LYS A 181 27.59 -0.40 9.58
CA LYS A 181 27.84 0.22 8.26
C LYS A 181 26.76 -0.15 7.25
N GLN A 182 26.32 -1.41 7.25
CA GLN A 182 25.27 -1.89 6.37
C GLN A 182 23.94 -1.19 6.70
N ARG A 183 23.59 -1.08 7.98
CA ARG A 183 22.39 -0.36 8.45
C ARG A 183 22.40 1.10 8.02
N GLN A 184 23.54 1.78 8.16
CA GLN A 184 23.72 3.16 7.69
C GLN A 184 23.65 3.30 6.16
N SER A 185 23.92 2.23 5.43
CA SER A 185 23.86 2.22 3.96
C SER A 185 22.43 2.06 3.42
N TYR A 186 21.47 1.65 4.24
CA TYR A 186 20.08 1.51 3.84
C TYR A 186 19.42 2.88 3.65
N LYS A 187 19.28 3.28 2.38
CA LYS A 187 18.57 4.50 2.01
C LYS A 187 17.09 4.23 1.88
N THR A 188 16.27 5.09 2.45
CA THR A 188 14.83 5.09 2.21
C THR A 188 14.51 5.91 0.96
N THR A 189 13.41 5.58 0.30
CA THR A 189 12.94 6.30 -0.89
C THR A 189 11.68 7.07 -0.54
N PRO A 190 11.62 8.41 -0.74
CA PRO A 190 10.42 9.17 -0.40
C PRO A 190 9.21 8.70 -1.23
N VAL A 191 8.05 8.63 -0.59
CA VAL A 191 6.77 8.39 -1.27
C VAL A 191 6.17 9.71 -1.71
N ARG A 192 5.59 9.73 -2.91
CA ARG A 192 4.80 10.87 -3.39
C ARG A 192 3.43 10.84 -2.72
N MET A 193 3.24 11.68 -1.71
CA MET A 193 1.92 11.93 -1.13
C MET A 193 1.13 12.89 -2.02
N LEU A 194 -0.11 12.52 -2.35
CA LEU A 194 -1.04 13.34 -3.10
C LEU A 194 -1.62 14.44 -2.21
N ASP A 195 -1.72 15.65 -2.74
CA ASP A 195 -2.35 16.76 -2.02
C ASP A 195 -3.88 16.59 -2.02
N ARG A 196 -4.49 16.66 -0.84
CA ARG A 196 -5.94 16.49 -0.67
C ARG A 196 -6.78 17.48 -1.49
N ARG A 197 -6.34 18.71 -1.67
CA ARG A 197 -7.11 19.79 -2.31
C ARG A 197 -6.77 19.96 -3.79
N ARG A 198 -5.54 19.61 -4.20
CA ARG A 198 -5.05 19.81 -5.57
C ARG A 198 -5.22 18.58 -6.46
N THR A 199 -5.55 17.43 -5.87
CA THR A 199 -5.75 16.18 -6.60
C THR A 199 -7.19 16.04 -7.08
N ASN A 200 -7.38 15.69 -8.35
CA ASN A 200 -8.69 15.26 -8.86
C ASN A 200 -8.97 13.81 -8.44
N TRP A 201 -9.58 13.64 -7.27
CA TRP A 201 -9.89 12.32 -6.70
C TRP A 201 -10.89 11.53 -7.53
N THR A 202 -11.82 12.20 -8.21
CA THR A 202 -12.78 11.54 -9.10
C THR A 202 -12.05 10.89 -10.28
N GLN A 203 -11.17 11.65 -10.93
CA GLN A 203 -10.36 11.19 -12.05
C GLN A 203 -9.42 10.06 -11.61
N LEU A 204 -8.76 10.20 -10.44
CA LEU A 204 -7.89 9.17 -9.88
C LEU A 204 -8.60 7.82 -9.78
N ARG A 205 -9.79 7.80 -9.17
CA ARG A 205 -10.57 6.55 -9.04
C ARG A 205 -10.97 5.97 -10.39
N GLY A 206 -11.32 6.83 -11.36
CA GLY A 206 -11.64 6.42 -12.72
C GLY A 206 -10.46 5.78 -13.46
N GLU A 207 -9.28 6.43 -13.41
CA GLU A 207 -8.04 5.93 -14.01
C GLU A 207 -7.60 4.60 -13.39
N LEU A 208 -7.62 4.50 -12.06
CA LEU A 208 -7.27 3.27 -11.35
C LEU A 208 -8.20 2.11 -11.72
N SER A 209 -9.49 2.39 -11.86
CA SER A 209 -10.48 1.37 -12.26
C SER A 209 -10.26 0.90 -13.71
N ARG A 210 -9.99 1.84 -14.62
CA ARG A 210 -9.78 1.55 -16.04
C ARG A 210 -8.49 0.76 -16.28
N ARG A 211 -7.41 1.13 -15.61
CA ARG A 211 -6.06 0.56 -15.80
C ARG A 211 -5.72 -0.53 -14.79
N TRP A 212 -6.70 -1.05 -14.04
CA TRP A 212 -6.46 -2.00 -12.95
C TRP A 212 -5.66 -3.25 -13.37
N GLY A 213 -5.88 -3.74 -14.59
CA GLY A 213 -5.15 -4.87 -15.17
C GLY A 213 -3.66 -4.60 -15.40
N GLU A 214 -3.29 -3.34 -15.66
CA GLU A 214 -1.91 -2.88 -15.92
C GLU A 214 -1.12 -2.61 -14.63
N LEU A 215 -1.75 -2.73 -13.46
CA LEU A 215 -1.19 -2.37 -12.16
C LEU A 215 -0.97 -3.62 -11.28
N PRO A 216 -0.15 -4.60 -11.69
CA PRO A 216 0.05 -5.84 -10.94
C PRO A 216 0.67 -5.57 -9.55
N GLY A 217 1.54 -4.58 -9.41
CA GLY A 217 2.08 -4.19 -8.09
C GLY A 217 0.98 -3.66 -7.15
N LEU A 218 0.01 -2.90 -7.68
CA LEU A 218 -1.10 -2.38 -6.90
C LEU A 218 -2.10 -3.49 -6.50
N ARG A 219 -2.33 -4.45 -7.40
CA ARG A 219 -3.06 -5.69 -7.09
C ARG A 219 -2.38 -6.49 -5.98
N ASN A 220 -1.05 -6.61 -6.02
CA ASN A 220 -0.30 -7.27 -4.94
C ASN A 220 -0.46 -6.52 -3.62
N ARG A 221 -0.34 -5.19 -3.65
CA ARG A 221 -0.51 -4.33 -2.49
C ARG A 221 -1.89 -4.49 -1.84
N ARG A 222 -2.96 -4.52 -2.64
CA ARG A 222 -4.33 -4.82 -2.16
C ARG A 222 -4.42 -6.20 -1.52
N ARG A 223 -3.83 -7.23 -2.12
CA ARG A 223 -3.80 -8.59 -1.55
C ARG A 223 -3.11 -8.59 -0.18
N ILE A 224 -1.91 -8.01 -0.10
CA ILE A 224 -1.12 -7.95 1.13
C ILE A 224 -1.90 -7.20 2.22
N TRP A 225 -2.49 -6.05 1.89
CA TRP A 225 -3.32 -5.28 2.82
C TRP A 225 -4.46 -6.13 3.39
N ASN A 226 -5.23 -6.81 2.54
CA ASN A 226 -6.34 -7.66 2.98
C ASN A 226 -5.86 -8.79 3.90
N SER A 227 -4.72 -9.41 3.60
CA SER A 227 -4.12 -10.41 4.48
C SER A 227 -3.70 -9.83 5.83
N CYS A 228 -3.13 -8.62 5.86
CA CYS A 228 -2.80 -7.93 7.11
C CYS A 228 -4.05 -7.57 7.92
N GLN A 229 -5.12 -7.08 7.28
CA GLN A 229 -6.38 -6.80 7.96
C GLN A 229 -6.98 -8.07 8.57
N GLU A 230 -7.01 -9.19 7.83
CA GLU A 230 -7.48 -10.47 8.38
C GLU A 230 -6.68 -10.90 9.62
N ILE A 231 -5.37 -10.64 9.64
CA ILE A 231 -4.52 -10.92 10.80
C ILE A 231 -4.88 -10.00 11.98
N LEU A 232 -5.13 -8.72 11.73
CA LEU A 232 -5.47 -7.71 12.73
C LEU A 232 -6.90 -7.84 13.28
N ASP A 233 -7.82 -8.42 12.52
CA ASP A 233 -9.22 -8.62 12.93
C ASP A 233 -9.39 -9.88 13.80
N ARG A 234 -8.46 -10.83 13.72
CA ARG A 234 -8.47 -12.08 14.51
C ARG A 234 -8.41 -11.93 16.04
N PRO A 235 -7.64 -11.00 16.64
CA PRO A 235 -7.59 -10.81 18.09
C PRO A 235 -8.97 -10.49 18.69
N TYR A 236 -9.87 -9.86 17.91
CA TYR A 236 -11.23 -9.55 18.36
C TYR A 236 -12.19 -10.76 18.35
N MET A 237 -11.75 -11.93 17.86
CA MET A 237 -12.52 -13.19 17.84
C MET A 237 -12.09 -14.17 18.94
N ILE A 238 -11.07 -13.84 19.73
CA ILE A 238 -10.68 -14.57 20.94
C ILE A 238 -11.11 -13.72 22.14
N ALA A 239 -12.42 -13.72 22.41
CA ALA A 239 -12.91 -13.27 23.71
C ALA A 239 -12.47 -14.28 24.77
N TYR A 240 -11.85 -13.78 25.85
CA TYR A 240 -11.56 -14.53 27.08
C TYR A 240 -12.86 -14.94 27.78
#